data_AF-A0A3E2YGT0-F1
#
_entry.id   AF-A0A3E2YGT0-F1
#
_cell.length_a   1.000
_cell.length_b   1.000
_cell.length_c   1.000
_cell.angle_alpha   90.00
_cell.angle_beta   90.00
_cell.angle_gamma   90.00
#
_symmetry.space_group_name_H-M   'P 1'
#
loop_
_entity.id
_entity.type
_entity.pdbx_description
1 polymer ?
#
loop_
_entity_poly.entity_id
_entity_poly.type
_entity_poly.pdbx_seq_one_letter_code
_entity_poly.pdbx_strand_id
1 'polypeptide(L)'
;MHVPTADIYVTFRCNMRCRHCFVGPALDRGTDLPRDALIGFLRTAWSDWSTREISFLGGEPTLHPDIDLAVRAGREIGFRIRVVSNGGPALLRMMPLRIVRPASALPPAHPSGDGGTPRRVLRSILDRPRPTHAPPAGGQQPQV
;
A
#
# COMPACT_ATOMS: atom_id res chain seq x y z
N MET A 1 -20.34 -1.98 -3.73
CA MET A 1 -19.52 -1.96 -4.96
C MET A 1 -18.40 -2.99 -4.78
N HIS A 2 -17.87 -3.63 -5.83
CA HIS A 2 -16.75 -4.57 -5.69
C HIS A 2 -15.49 -4.03 -6.37
N VAL A 3 -14.51 -3.63 -5.57
CA VAL A 3 -13.20 -3.13 -6.02
C VAL A 3 -12.13 -4.03 -5.43
N PRO A 4 -11.53 -4.97 -6.19
CA PRO A 4 -10.67 -6.00 -5.63
C PRO A 4 -9.39 -5.44 -4.99
N THR A 5 -8.84 -4.37 -5.57
CA THR A 5 -7.62 -3.70 -5.13
C THR A 5 -7.82 -2.20 -5.17
N ALA A 6 -7.37 -1.48 -4.13
CA ALA A 6 -7.34 -0.03 -4.11
C ALA A 6 -5.92 0.50 -3.89
N ASP A 7 -5.58 1.54 -4.63
CA ASP A 7 -4.25 2.15 -4.66
C ASP A 7 -4.38 3.59 -4.13
N ILE A 8 -3.59 3.95 -3.11
CA ILE A 8 -3.70 5.24 -2.43
C ILE A 8 -2.34 5.92 -2.30
N TYR A 9 -2.29 7.20 -2.69
CA TYR A 9 -1.12 8.05 -2.47
C TYR A 9 -1.16 8.61 -1.05
N VAL A 10 -0.33 8.07 -0.16
CA VAL A 10 -0.34 8.47 1.26
C VAL A 10 0.52 9.70 1.53
N THR A 11 1.51 9.96 0.68
CA THR A 11 2.41 11.11 0.81
C THR A 11 2.92 11.55 -0.55
N PHE A 12 3.15 12.85 -0.71
CA PHE A 12 3.93 13.40 -1.81
C PHE A 12 5.39 13.67 -1.43
N ARG A 13 5.80 13.40 -0.19
CA ARG A 13 7.21 13.47 0.19
C ARG A 13 7.98 12.34 -0.50
N CYS A 14 9.10 12.68 -1.14
CA CYS A 14 10.02 11.71 -1.72
C CYS A 14 11.45 12.18 -1.56
N ASN A 15 12.34 11.26 -1.22
CA ASN A 15 13.79 11.50 -1.14
C ASN A 15 14.50 11.30 -2.49
N MET A 16 13.76 11.08 -3.58
CA MET A 16 14.27 10.98 -4.94
C MET A 16 13.53 11.92 -5.89
N ARG A 17 14.16 12.29 -7.01
CA ARG A 17 13.60 13.11 -8.10
C ARG A 17 13.86 12.46 -9.45
N CYS A 18 13.23 11.31 -9.69
CA CYS A 18 13.41 10.54 -10.93
C CYS A 18 12.86 11.31 -12.14
N ARG A 19 13.64 11.39 -13.23
CA ARG A 19 13.22 12.07 -14.48
C ARG A 19 11.94 11.48 -15.10
N HIS A 20 11.69 10.20 -14.88
CA HIS A 20 10.52 9.47 -15.38
C HIS A 20 9.39 9.37 -14.34
N CYS A 21 9.40 10.21 -13.29
CA CYS A 21 8.37 10.14 -12.25
C CYS A 21 7.06 10.74 -12.74
N PHE A 22 6.00 9.93 -12.79
CA PHE A 22 4.66 10.39 -13.15
C PHE A 22 4.11 11.48 -12.21
N VAL A 23 4.47 11.43 -10.92
CA VAL A 23 4.06 12.44 -9.92
C VAL A 23 4.82 13.76 -10.11
N GLY A 24 6.08 13.67 -10.55
CA GLY A 24 6.88 14.82 -10.98
C GLY A 24 6.91 15.97 -9.97
N PRO A 25 6.60 17.23 -10.40
CA PRO A 25 6.64 18.41 -9.53
C PRO A 25 5.70 18.37 -8.32
N ALA A 26 4.66 17.52 -8.33
CA ALA A 26 3.76 17.42 -7.18
C ALA A 26 4.48 16.90 -5.92
N LEU A 27 5.64 16.25 -6.07
CA LEU A 27 6.48 15.81 -4.96
C LEU A 27 7.04 16.97 -4.11
N ASP A 28 7.10 18.17 -4.67
CA ASP A 28 7.65 19.35 -3.97
C ASP A 28 6.64 19.96 -3.00
N ARG A 29 5.36 19.56 -3.07
CA ARG A 29 4.33 19.94 -2.09
C ARG A 29 4.60 19.32 -0.72
N GLY A 30 5.22 18.14 -0.69
CA GLY A 30 5.54 17.43 0.54
C GLY A 30 4.33 17.14 1.45
N THR A 31 3.12 17.09 0.90
CA THR A 31 1.88 16.88 1.64
C THR A 31 1.68 15.42 2.00
N ASP A 32 1.20 15.19 3.23
CA ASP A 32 0.85 13.87 3.76
C ASP A 32 -0.68 13.75 3.85
N LEU A 33 -1.20 12.55 3.62
CA LEU A 33 -2.61 12.25 3.86
C LEU A 33 -2.83 12.17 5.38
N PRO A 34 -3.75 12.97 5.96
CA PRO A 34 -3.97 12.96 7.40
C PRO A 34 -4.33 11.55 7.91
N ARG A 35 -3.84 11.20 9.11
CA ARG A 35 -4.10 9.89 9.75
C ARG A 35 -5.56 9.50 9.71
N ASP A 36 -6.46 10.41 10.08
CA ASP A 36 -7.89 10.12 10.17
C ASP A 36 -8.50 9.82 8.79
N ALA A 37 -8.04 10.51 7.75
CA ALA A 37 -8.44 10.25 6.38
C ALA A 37 -7.91 8.88 5.89
N LEU A 38 -6.68 8.52 6.26
CA LEU A 38 -6.09 7.23 5.95
C LEU A 38 -6.84 6.07 6.61
N ILE A 39 -7.22 6.21 7.88
CA ILE A 39 -8.04 5.20 8.59
C ILE A 39 -9.47 5.16 8.06
N GLY A 40 -10.07 6.31 7.77
CA GLY A 40 -11.38 6.41 7.14
C GLY A 40 -11.40 5.67 5.79
N PHE A 41 -10.39 5.90 4.96
CA PHE A 41 -10.23 5.19 3.69
C PHE A 41 -10.18 3.67 3.87
N LEU A 42 -9.38 3.16 4.82
CA LEU A 42 -9.29 1.72 5.06
C LEU A 42 -10.64 1.12 5.48
N ARG A 43 -11.41 1.83 6.31
CA ARG A 43 -12.75 1.39 6.72
C ARG A 43 -13.71 1.35 5.54
N THR A 44 -13.80 2.44 4.77
CA THR A 44 -14.64 2.54 3.57
C THR A 44 -14.28 1.48 2.52
N ALA A 45 -12.99 1.27 2.27
CA ALA A 45 -12.53 0.27 1.32
C ALA A 45 -12.97 -1.15 1.72
N TRP A 46 -13.02 -1.44 3.02
CA TRP A 46 -13.48 -2.73 3.51
C TRP A 46 -15.01 -2.86 3.43
N SER A 47 -15.73 -1.91 4.02
CA SER A 47 -17.19 -1.99 4.18
C SER A 47 -17.95 -1.79 2.87
N ASP A 48 -17.55 -0.80 2.07
CA ASP A 48 -18.38 -0.29 0.98
C ASP A 48 -17.94 -0.84 -0.38
N TRP A 49 -16.63 -1.10 -0.51
CA TRP A 49 -16.00 -1.53 -1.76
C TRP A 49 -15.62 -3.02 -1.76
N SER A 50 -15.74 -3.71 -0.62
CA SER A 50 -15.33 -5.12 -0.49
C SER A 50 -13.89 -5.37 -0.96
N THR A 51 -13.01 -4.39 -0.78
CA THR A 51 -11.61 -4.45 -1.20
C THR A 51 -10.82 -5.46 -0.39
N ARG A 52 -9.88 -6.14 -1.03
CA ARG A 52 -9.07 -7.20 -0.41
C ARG A 52 -7.57 -6.91 -0.44
N GLU A 53 -7.11 -6.02 -1.30
CA GLU A 53 -5.72 -5.58 -1.36
C GLU A 53 -5.64 -4.04 -1.35
N ILE A 54 -4.79 -3.49 -0.51
CA ILE A 54 -4.47 -2.06 -0.47
C ILE A 54 -3.01 -1.87 -0.85
N SER A 55 -2.78 -0.93 -1.76
CA SER A 55 -1.43 -0.52 -2.15
C SER A 55 -1.15 0.89 -1.69
N PHE A 56 -0.20 1.02 -0.77
CA PHE A 56 0.33 2.32 -0.38
C PHE A 56 1.34 2.79 -1.42
N LEU A 57 0.95 3.86 -2.10
CA LEU A 57 1.70 4.62 -3.11
C LEU A 57 2.04 6.00 -2.56
N GLY A 58 2.74 6.81 -3.34
CA GLY A 58 3.12 8.16 -2.96
C GLY A 58 4.30 8.65 -3.78
N GLY A 59 5.00 9.62 -3.19
CA GLY A 59 6.42 9.81 -3.43
C GLY A 59 7.18 8.58 -2.93
N GLU A 60 7.60 8.62 -1.68
CA GLU A 60 8.13 7.46 -0.98
C GLU A 60 7.26 7.16 0.25
N PRO A 61 6.37 6.13 0.21
CA PRO A 61 5.42 5.84 1.27
C PRO A 61 6.05 5.65 2.66
N THR A 62 7.28 5.16 2.71
CA THR A 62 8.01 4.94 3.98
C THR A 62 8.39 6.25 4.70
N LEU A 63 8.26 7.40 4.04
CA LEU A 63 8.46 8.72 4.63
C LEU A 63 7.21 9.27 5.33
N HIS A 64 6.03 8.68 5.10
CA HIS A 64 4.81 9.10 5.77
C HIS A 64 4.90 8.75 7.28
N PRO A 65 4.59 9.69 8.19
CA PRO A 65 4.79 9.49 9.63
C PRO A 65 3.97 8.32 10.20
N ASP A 66 2.76 8.08 9.67
CA ASP A 66 1.86 7.03 10.13
C ASP A 66 1.82 5.77 9.24
N ILE A 67 2.80 5.57 8.34
CA ILE A 67 2.75 4.42 7.43
C ILE A 67 2.72 3.07 8.17
N ASP A 68 3.49 2.94 9.25
CA ASP A 68 3.54 1.72 10.05
C ASP A 68 2.19 1.42 10.71
N LEU A 69 1.51 2.47 11.18
CA LEU A 69 0.17 2.37 11.75
C LEU A 69 -0.83 1.94 10.68
N ALA A 70 -0.80 2.56 9.51
CA ALA A 70 -1.71 2.24 8.41
C ALA A 70 -1.55 0.80 7.93
N VAL A 71 -0.31 0.31 7.84
CA VAL A 71 -0.01 -1.09 7.49
C VAL A 71 -0.54 -2.04 8.57
N ARG A 72 -0.37 -1.72 9.85
CA ARG A 72 -0.90 -2.54 10.96
C ARG A 72 -2.42 -2.56 10.96
N ALA A 73 -3.06 -1.39 10.90
CA ALA A 73 -4.50 -1.26 10.87
C ALA A 73 -5.11 -2.00 9.66
N GLY A 74 -4.53 -1.85 8.47
CA GLY A 74 -5.00 -2.55 7.29
C GLY A 74 -4.90 -4.07 7.40
N ARG A 75 -3.84 -4.57 8.04
CA ARG A 75 -3.68 -6.01 8.33
C ARG A 75 -4.68 -6.52 9.36
N GLU A 76 -4.95 -5.74 10.40
CA GLU A 76 -5.95 -6.08 11.42
C GLU A 76 -7.36 -6.16 10.84
N ILE A 77 -7.69 -5.29 9.88
CA ILE A 77 -8.95 -5.36 9.12
C ILE A 77 -9.02 -6.61 8.24
N GLY A 78 -7.88 -7.07 7.72
CA GLY A 78 -7.77 -8.28 6.88
C GLY A 78 -7.37 -8.02 5.43
N PHE A 79 -6.85 -6.83 5.12
CA PHE A 79 -6.32 -6.55 3.79
C PHE A 79 -4.97 -7.25 3.54
N ARG A 80 -4.75 -7.65 2.28
CA ARG A 80 -3.39 -7.82 1.75
C ARG A 80 -2.79 -6.44 1.53
N ILE A 81 -1.57 -6.23 2.01
CA ILE A 81 -0.92 -4.91 1.92
C ILE A 81 0.27 -4.97 0.97
N ARG A 82 0.31 -4.01 0.05
CA ARG A 82 1.43 -3.73 -0.85
C ARG A 82 1.98 -2.34 -0.54
N VAL A 83 3.30 -2.20 -0.47
CA VAL A 83 3.96 -0.89 -0.34
C VAL A 83 4.87 -0.73 -1.54
N VAL A 84 4.60 0.30 -2.37
CA VAL A 84 5.41 0.56 -3.56
C VAL A 84 6.46 1.59 -3.20
N SER A 85 7.69 1.12 -2.98
CA SER A 85 8.81 1.92 -2.51
C SER A 85 9.90 2.05 -3.58
N ASN A 86 10.69 3.11 -3.49
CA ASN A 86 11.93 3.25 -4.24
C ASN A 86 13.04 2.31 -3.74
N GLY A 87 12.84 1.63 -2.60
CA GLY A 87 13.79 0.68 -2.04
C GLY A 87 15.01 1.32 -1.35
N GLY A 88 14.95 2.62 -1.06
CA GLY A 88 15.99 3.35 -0.35
C GLY A 88 16.03 3.03 1.16
N PRO A 89 16.96 3.65 1.90
CA PRO A 89 17.19 3.36 3.32
C PRO A 89 15.97 3.55 4.23
N ALA A 90 15.04 4.44 3.86
CA ALA A 90 13.82 4.69 4.61
C ALA A 90 12.95 3.42 4.75
N LEU A 91 13.04 2.49 3.80
CA LEU A 91 12.33 1.21 3.86
C LEU A 91 12.78 0.32 5.03
N LEU A 92 14.03 0.46 5.48
CA LEU A 92 14.57 -0.33 6.59
C LEU A 92 13.79 -0.09 7.90
N ARG A 93 13.15 1.08 8.05
CA ARG A 93 12.27 1.38 9.18
C ARG A 93 11.06 0.44 9.27
N MET A 94 10.65 -0.13 8.14
CA MET A 94 9.53 -1.08 8.06
C MET A 94 9.97 -2.54 8.21
N MET A 95 11.28 -2.86 8.19
CA MET A 95 11.78 -4.24 8.33
C MET A 95 11.59 -4.94 9.69
N PRO A 96 11.32 -4.30 10.86
CA PRO A 96 10.90 -5.04 12.05
C PRO A 96 9.50 -5.67 11.89
N LEU A 97 8.74 -5.27 10.86
CA LEU A 97 7.60 -6.04 10.37
C LEU A 97 8.20 -7.12 9.47
N ARG A 98 8.18 -8.40 9.87
CA ARG A 98 8.60 -9.57 9.05
C ARG A 98 7.99 -9.52 7.64
N ILE A 99 8.64 -8.82 6.74
CA ILE A 99 8.21 -8.57 5.38
C ILE A 99 9.47 -8.80 4.57
N VAL A 100 9.42 -9.75 3.62
CA VAL A 100 10.06 -9.74 2.29
C VAL A 100 10.15 -11.19 1.78
N ARG A 101 9.42 -11.49 0.70
CA ARG A 101 10.04 -12.08 -0.50
C ARG A 101 10.03 -10.99 -1.56
N PRO A 102 11.15 -10.71 -2.25
CA PRO A 102 11.09 -9.88 -3.44
C PRO A 102 10.23 -10.61 -4.47
N ALA A 103 9.21 -9.94 -5.02
CA ALA A 103 8.48 -10.47 -6.16
C ALA A 103 9.44 -10.46 -7.36
N SER A 104 9.99 -11.65 -7.67
CA SER A 104 10.81 -12.03 -8.84
C SER A 104 11.95 -11.08 -9.22
N ALA A 105 13.18 -11.60 -9.14
CA ALA A 105 14.34 -11.02 -9.80
C ALA A 105 14.03 -10.73 -11.28
N LEU A 106 14.08 -9.45 -11.65
CA LEU A 106 14.15 -9.01 -13.03
C LEU A 106 15.57 -9.33 -13.55
N PRO A 107 15.74 -9.80 -14.80
CA PRO A 107 17.07 -10.14 -15.34
C PRO A 107 18.05 -8.95 -15.30
N PRO A 108 19.37 -9.20 -15.35
CA PRO A 108 20.39 -8.18 -15.16
C PRO A 108 20.21 -7.02 -16.13
N ALA A 109 20.35 -5.81 -15.58
CA ALA A 109 20.21 -4.54 -16.27
C ALA A 109 21.16 -4.43 -17.46
N HIS A 110 20.64 -3.97 -18.60
CA HIS A 110 21.48 -3.39 -19.65
C HIS A 110 22.13 -2.10 -19.13
N PRO A 111 23.44 -1.87 -19.40
CA PRO A 111 24.13 -0.68 -18.94
C PRO A 111 23.75 0.48 -19.86
N SER A 112 22.76 1.27 -19.47
CA SER A 112 22.51 2.57 -20.08
C SER A 112 22.06 3.56 -19.01
N GLY A 113 23.06 4.20 -18.38
CA GLY A 113 23.17 5.65 -18.32
C GLY A 113 22.13 6.50 -17.58
N ASP A 114 21.11 5.92 -16.96
CA ASP A 114 20.07 6.70 -16.27
C ASP A 114 20.02 6.31 -14.79
N GLY A 115 20.51 7.22 -13.93
CA GLY A 115 20.64 7.07 -12.46
C GLY A 115 19.31 6.98 -11.70
N GLY A 116 18.41 6.08 -12.08
CA GLY A 116 17.21 5.70 -11.34
C GLY A 116 17.26 4.21 -11.01
N THR A 117 17.39 3.87 -9.72
CA THR A 117 17.25 2.49 -9.24
C THR A 117 15.90 1.89 -9.65
N PRO A 118 15.85 0.62 -10.09
CA PRO A 118 14.60 -0.03 -10.50
C PRO A 118 13.59 -0.05 -9.35
N ARG A 119 12.32 0.29 -9.67
CA ARG A 119 11.19 0.33 -8.72
C ARG A 119 11.06 -1.03 -8.02
N ARG A 120 11.37 -1.10 -6.72
CA ARG A 120 11.16 -2.32 -5.91
C ARG A 120 9.76 -2.30 -5.34
N VAL A 121 8.86 -3.09 -5.92
CA VAL A 121 7.55 -3.31 -5.32
C VAL A 121 7.72 -4.26 -4.13
N LEU A 122 7.50 -3.77 -2.92
CA LEU A 122 7.49 -4.63 -1.74
C LEU A 122 6.09 -5.19 -1.53
N ARG A 123 5.96 -6.51 -1.68
CA ARG A 123 4.72 -7.23 -1.35
C ARG A 123 4.88 -7.90 0.01
N SER A 124 4.05 -7.50 0.96
CA SER A 124 4.00 -8.11 2.29
C SER A 124 3.04 -9.30 2.26
N ILE A 125 3.55 -10.49 1.94
CA ILE A 125 2.80 -11.75 2.02
C ILE A 125 3.13 -12.41 3.37
N LEU A 126 2.40 -12.03 4.42
CA LEU A 126 2.25 -12.91 5.59
C LEU A 126 0.79 -13.35 5.59
N ASP A 127 0.53 -14.53 5.07
CA ASP A 127 -0.78 -15.18 5.19
C ASP A 127 -1.01 -15.51 6.67
N ARG A 128 -1.95 -14.83 7.32
CA ARG A 128 -2.69 -15.46 8.42
C ARG A 128 -3.81 -16.28 7.78
N PRO A 129 -4.09 -17.50 8.26
CA PRO A 129 -5.30 -18.19 7.85
C PRO A 129 -6.50 -17.28 8.14
N ARG A 130 -7.39 -17.18 7.16
CA ARG A 130 -8.64 -16.41 7.20
C ARG A 130 -9.34 -16.60 8.56
N PRO A 131 -9.71 -15.55 9.30
CA PRO A 131 -10.86 -15.68 10.18
C PRO A 131 -12.06 -15.94 9.26
N THR A 132 -12.70 -17.09 9.45
CA THR A 132 -13.94 -17.45 8.76
C THR A 132 -15.04 -16.51 9.24
N HIS A 133 -15.12 -15.32 8.66
CA HIS A 133 -16.33 -14.52 8.73
C HIS A 133 -17.32 -15.15 7.76
N ALA A 134 -18.21 -15.98 8.32
CA ALA A 134 -19.43 -16.38 7.65
C ALA A 134 -20.17 -15.12 7.19
N PRO A 135 -20.76 -15.10 5.97
CA PRO A 135 -21.67 -14.04 5.58
C PRO A 135 -22.82 -13.98 6.60
N PRO A 136 -23.39 -12.79 6.89
CA PRO A 136 -24.58 -12.70 7.74
C PRO A 136 -25.66 -13.61 7.17
N ALA A 137 -26.19 -14.48 8.04
CA ALA A 137 -27.26 -15.41 7.71
C ALA A 137 -28.45 -14.62 7.11
N GLY A 138 -29.00 -15.17 6.03
CA GLY A 138 -30.06 -14.54 5.24
C GLY A 138 -31.23 -14.07 6.10
N GLY A 139 -31.53 -12.78 6.00
CA GLY A 139 -32.81 -12.24 6.42
C GLY A 139 -33.89 -12.69 5.42
N GLN A 140 -34.78 -13.56 5.89
CA GLN A 140 -36.05 -13.87 5.23
C GLN A 140 -36.84 -12.58 5.01
N GLN A 141 -37.16 -12.26 3.77
CA GLN A 141 -38.24 -11.33 3.45
C GLN A 141 -39.57 -12.08 3.59
N PRO A 142 -40.54 -11.62 4.40
CA PRO A 142 -41.89 -12.17 4.37
C PRO A 142 -42.58 -11.71 3.08
N GLN A 143 -43.10 -12.69 2.36
CA GLN A 143 -44.03 -12.52 1.24
C GLN A 143 -45.35 -11.95 1.78
N VAL A 144 -45.79 -10.80 1.26
CA VAL A 144 -47.19 -10.38 1.26
C VAL A 144 -47.46 -9.61 -0.04
#